data_AF-A0A349BUN6-F1
#
_entry.id   AF-A0A349BUN6-F1
#
_cell.length_a   1.000
_cell.length_b   1.000
_cell.length_c   1.000
_cell.angle_alpha   90.00
_cell.angle_beta   90.00
_cell.angle_gamma   90.00
#
_symmetry.space_group_name_H-M   'P 1'
#
loop_
_entity.id
_entity.type
_entity.pdbx_description
1 polymer ?
#
loop_
_entity_poly.entity_id
_entity_poly.type
_entity_poly.pdbx_seq_one_letter_code
_entity_poly.pdbx_strand_id
1 'polypeptide(L)' 'ELYNLEKDLGENHNLFESNSELAAQLAETLTQHLISVQAQMPIVKTTKQIVPWPNAIFKRTK' A
#
# COMPACT_ATOMS: atom_id res chain seq x y z
N GLU A 1 1.61 2.58 5.85
CA GLU A 1 0.96 3.20 7.03
C GLU A 1 -0.52 3.39 6.73
N LEU A 2 -1.33 3.74 7.74
CA LEU A 2 -2.74 4.09 7.59
C LEU A 2 -3.10 5.18 8.61
N TYR A 3 -3.67 6.30 8.15
CA TYR A 3 -4.03 7.43 9.01
C TYR A 3 -5.49 7.84 8.81
N ASN A 4 -6.11 8.39 9.86
CA ASN A 4 -7.42 9.03 9.78
C ASN A 4 -7.23 10.55 9.84
N LEU A 5 -7.27 11.21 8.68
CA LEU A 5 -6.99 12.64 8.56
C LEU A 5 -8.00 13.55 9.30
N GLU A 6 -9.23 13.07 9.56
CA GLU A 6 -10.22 13.83 10.34
C GLU A 6 -9.80 13.93 11.81
N LYS A 7 -9.20 12.87 12.35
CA LYS A 7 -8.83 12.76 13.78
C LYS A 7 -7.36 12.99 14.05
N ASP A 8 -6.51 12.83 13.04
CA ASP A 8 -5.05 12.88 13.13
C ASP A 8 -4.46 13.47 11.85
N LEU A 9 -4.70 14.76 11.63
CA LEU A 9 -4.21 15.50 10.46
C LEU A 9 -2.67 15.50 10.35
N GLY A 10 -1.97 15.38 11.48
CA GLY A 10 -0.51 15.34 11.53
C GLY A 10 0.10 13.96 11.31
N GLU A 11 -0.71 12.92 11.05
CA GLU A 11 -0.25 11.55 10.79
C GLU A 11 0.65 10.97 11.90
N ASN A 12 0.35 11.28 13.16
CA ASN A 12 1.18 10.86 14.29
C ASN A 12 0.84 9.44 14.78
N HIS A 13 -0.34 8.92 14.43
CA HIS A 13 -0.90 7.67 14.93
C HIS A 13 -1.18 6.70 13.79
N ASN A 14 -0.20 5.84 13.48
CA ASN A 14 -0.36 4.81 12.46
C ASN A 14 -1.34 3.72 12.90
N LEU A 15 -2.45 3.60 12.17
CA LEU A 15 -3.54 2.64 12.41
C LEU A 15 -3.39 1.31 11.67
N PHE A 16 -2.28 1.11 10.94
CA PHE A 16 -2.08 -0.01 10.03
C PHE A 16 -2.30 -1.38 10.69
N GLU A 17 -1.70 -1.60 11.87
CA GLU A 17 -1.83 -2.88 12.60
C GLU A 17 -3.25 -3.08 13.14
N SER A 18 -3.84 -2.04 13.73
CA SER A 18 -5.18 -2.12 14.33
C SER A 18 -6.31 -2.23 13.30
N ASN A 19 -6.09 -1.75 12.07
CA ASN A 19 -7.09 -1.71 11.00
C ASN A 19 -6.53 -2.34 9.70
N SER A 20 -5.90 -3.51 9.83
CA SER A 20 -5.20 -4.19 8.73
C SER A 20 -6.12 -4.58 7.56
N GLU A 21 -7.39 -4.91 7.83
CA GLU A 21 -8.38 -5.19 6.79
C GLU A 21 -8.67 -3.97 5.91
N LEU A 22 -8.88 -2.81 6.53
CA LEU A 22 -9.08 -1.55 5.80
C LEU A 22 -7.81 -1.16 5.02
N ALA A 23 -6.63 -1.36 5.61
CA ALA A 23 -5.37 -1.14 4.91
C ALA A 23 -5.24 -2.03 3.66
N ALA A 24 -5.66 -3.29 3.74
CA ALA A 24 -5.68 -4.21 2.60
C ALA A 24 -6.64 -3.76 1.49
N GLN A 25 -7.85 -3.32 1.86
CA GLN A 25 -8.84 -2.81 0.91
C GLN A 25 -8.32 -1.56 0.17
N LEU A 26 -7.76 -0.60 0.90
CA LEU A 26 -7.20 0.63 0.31
C LEU A 26 -5.98 0.33 -0.58
N ALA A 27 -5.11 -0.59 -0.15
CA ALA A 27 -3.97 -1.02 -0.95
C ALA A 27 -4.39 -1.72 -2.25
N GLU A 28 -5.48 -2.50 -2.22
CA GLU A 28 -6.07 -3.09 -3.43
C GLU A 28 -6.63 -2.00 -4.36
N THR A 29 -7.41 -1.05 -3.84
CA THR A 29 -7.94 0.08 -4.62
C THR A 29 -6.82 0.86 -5.31
N LEU A 30 -5.75 1.20 -4.57
CA LEU A 30 -4.60 1.89 -5.13
C LEU A 30 -3.90 1.05 -6.21
N THR A 31 -3.72 -0.26 -5.96
CA THR A 31 -3.09 -1.15 -6.93
C THR A 31 -3.89 -1.21 -8.24
N GLN A 32 -5.21 -1.37 -8.16
CA GLN A 32 -6.05 -1.40 -9.36
C GLN A 32 -6.02 -0.09 -10.13
N HIS A 33 -6.01 1.04 -9.42
CA HIS A 33 -5.85 2.35 -10.05
C HIS A 33 -4.52 2.45 -10.81
N LEU A 34 -3.39 2.13 -10.15
CA LEU A 34 -2.07 2.19 -10.75
C LEU A 34 -1.94 1.30 -12.00
N ILE A 35 -2.51 0.09 -11.96
CA ILE A 35 -2.56 -0.82 -13.11
C ILE A 35 -3.39 -0.19 -14.24
N SER A 36 -4.56 0.38 -13.93
CA SER A 36 -5.47 0.96 -14.93
C SER A 36 -4.85 2.13 -15.69
N VAL A 37 -4.02 2.93 -15.03
CA VAL A 37 -3.32 4.07 -15.64
C VAL A 37 -1.94 3.71 -16.19
N GLN A 38 -1.60 2.40 -16.23
CA GLN A 38 -0.30 1.89 -16.68
C GLN A 38 0.87 2.57 -15.97
N ALA A 39 0.74 2.82 -14.66
CA ALA A 39 1.76 3.47 -13.86
C ALA A 39 3.07 2.67 -13.87
N GLN A 40 4.19 3.39 -13.96
CA GLN A 40 5.51 2.77 -13.88
C GLN A 40 5.89 2.49 -12.42
N MET A 41 6.44 1.31 -12.18
CA MET A 41 6.95 0.92 -10.86
C MET A 41 8.48 1.05 -10.81
N PRO A 42 9.06 1.61 -9.73
CA PRO A 42 10.50 1.70 -9.57
C PRO A 42 11.19 0.34 -9.53
N ILE A 43 12.50 0.35 -9.75
CA ILE A 43 13.36 -0.83 -9.64
C ILE A 43 14.29 -0.67 -8.44
N VAL A 44 14.37 -1.71 -7.62
CA VAL A 44 15.33 -1.81 -6.53
C VAL A 44 16.73 -1.93 -7.13
N LYS A 45 17.61 -0.95 -6.87
CA LYS A 45 18.92 -0.84 -7.54
C LYS A 45 19.82 -2.06 -7.36
N THR A 46 19.78 -2.68 -6.19
CA THR A 46 20.63 -3.81 -5.78
C THR A 46 20.17 -5.13 -6.39
N THR A 47 18.86 -5.42 -6.38
CA THR A 47 18.31 -6.68 -6.89
C THR A 47 17.87 -6.61 -8.34
N LYS A 48 17.78 -5.39 -8.90
CA LYS A 48 17.17 -5.10 -10.21
C LYS A 48 15.73 -5.58 -10.36
N GLN A 49 15.06 -5.87 -9.25
CA GLN A 49 13.66 -6.28 -9.24
C GLN A 49 12.74 -5.06 -9.16
N ILE A 50 11.57 -5.18 -9.78
CA ILE A 50 10.51 -4.18 -9.71
C ILE A 50 9.95 -4.16 -8.28
N VAL A 51 9.69 -2.96 -7.76
CA VAL A 51 9.02 -2.78 -6.46
C VAL A 51 7.62 -3.41 -6.54
N PRO A 52 7.24 -4.28 -5.60
CA PRO A 52 5.91 -4.89 -5.59
C PRO A 52 4.79 -3.85 -5.51
N TRP A 53 3.62 -4.21 -6.02
CA TRP A 53 2.42 -3.39 -5.87
C TRP A 53 2.04 -3.19 -4.40
N PRO A 54 1.34 -2.10 -4.06
CA PRO A 54 0.95 -1.81 -2.68
C PRO A 54 0.22 -2.95 -1.96
N ASN A 55 -0.62 -3.71 -2.66
CA ASN A 55 -1.36 -4.85 -2.10
C ASN A 55 -0.50 -6.11 -1.87
N ALA A 56 0.74 -6.18 -2.36
CA ALA A 56 1.55 -7.39 -2.34
C ALA A 56 1.85 -7.89 -0.91
N ILE A 57 1.94 -6.97 0.06
CA ILE A 57 2.21 -7.30 1.47
C ILE A 57 1.06 -8.08 2.13
N PHE A 58 -0.16 -7.93 1.61
CA PHE A 58 -1.35 -8.63 2.11
C PHE A 58 -1.59 -9.98 1.40
N LYS A 59 -0.85 -10.26 0.32
CA LYS A 59 -1.04 -11.44 -0.53
C LYS A 59 -0.18 -12.66 -0.12
N ARG A 60 0.30 -12.76 1.13
CA ARG A 60 1.07 -13.93 1.59
C ARG A 60 0.18 -15.17 1.80
N THR A 61 0.09 -15.96 0.72
CA THR A 61 0.02 -17.44 0.56
C THR A 61 -0.84 -18.30 1.51
N LYS A 62 -1.80 -19.01 0.91
CA LYS A 62 -1.88 -20.48 1.09
C LYS A 62 -0.74 -21.15 0.33
#